data_AF-A0A5E4GNZ8-F1
#
_entry.id   AF-A0A5E4GNZ8-F1
#
_cell.length_a   1.000
_cell.length_b   1.000
_cell.length_c   1.000
_cell.angle_alpha   90.00
_cell.angle_beta   90.00
_cell.angle_gamma   90.00
#
_symmetry.space_group_name_H-M   'P 1'
#
loop_
_entity.id
_entity.type
_entity.pdbx_description
1 polymer ?
#
loop_
_entity_poly.entity_id
_entity_poly.type
_entity_poly.pdbx_seq_one_letter_code
_entity_poly.pdbx_strand_id
1 'polypeptide(L)' 'VQKGLISLSKKYDPICIVIENTKTLETVDLQEVIAILKSHKQRLEMHSVDTAEKAFASFTMNAKGQNKNTSQS' A
#
# COMPACT_ATOMS: atom_id res chain seq x y z
N VAL A 1 -2.30 -16.01 20.86
CA VAL A 1 -1.96 -15.00 19.85
C VAL A 1 -0.46 -14.99 19.50
N GLN A 2 0.44 -14.99 20.50
CA GLN A 2 1.90 -15.04 20.30
C GLN A 2 2.40 -16.08 19.28
N LYS A 3 1.95 -17.34 19.39
CA LYS A 3 2.37 -18.42 18.46
C LYS A 3 1.96 -18.14 16.99
N GLY A 4 0.89 -17.36 16.78
CA GLY A 4 0.45 -16.94 15.45
C GLY A 4 1.36 -15.88 14.84
N LEU A 5 1.78 -14.87 15.59
CA LEU A 5 2.68 -13.80 15.11
C LEU A 5 4.08 -14.34 14.75
N ILE A 6 4.62 -15.25 15.56
CA ILE A 6 5.93 -15.90 15.31
C ILE A 6 5.93 -16.74 14.02
N SER A 7 4.76 -17.26 13.62
CA SER A 7 4.62 -18.11 12.42
C SER A 7 4.46 -17.30 11.13
N LEU A 8 4.40 -15.96 11.21
CA LEU A 8 4.24 -15.11 10.04
C LEU A 8 5.56 -14.98 9.27
N SER A 9 5.44 -14.79 7.96
CA SER A 9 6.60 -14.52 7.09
C SER A 9 7.25 -13.18 7.45
N LYS A 10 8.58 -13.09 7.32
CA LYS A 10 9.41 -11.90 7.65
C LYS A 10 8.90 -10.57 7.11
N LYS A 11 8.14 -10.58 6.01
CA LYS A 11 7.51 -9.37 5.44
C LYS A 11 6.51 -8.70 6.38
N TYR A 12 6.03 -9.39 7.41
CA TYR A 12 5.11 -8.86 8.41
C TYR A 12 5.79 -8.46 9.72
N ASP A 13 7.11 -8.64 9.85
CA ASP A 13 7.86 -8.24 11.05
C ASP A 13 7.58 -6.78 11.47
N PRO A 14 7.51 -5.79 10.53
CA PRO A 14 7.22 -4.41 10.91
C PRO A 14 5.86 -4.22 11.58
N ILE A 15 4.82 -4.95 11.16
CA ILE A 15 3.48 -4.85 11.76
C ILE A 15 3.39 -5.65 13.06
N CYS A 16 4.09 -6.78 13.17
CA CYS A 16 4.20 -7.53 14.43
C CYS A 16 4.84 -6.68 15.54
N ILE A 17 5.95 -6.01 15.25
CA ILE A 17 6.64 -5.12 16.21
C ILE A 17 5.71 -4.00 16.70
N VAL A 18 4.95 -3.38 15.79
CA VAL A 18 4.00 -2.31 16.16
C VAL A 18 2.89 -2.86 17.05
N ILE A 19 2.34 -4.04 16.75
CA ILE A 19 1.32 -4.68 17.59
C ILE A 19 1.88 -4.99 18.98
N GLU A 20 3.09 -5.54 19.07
CA GLU A 20 3.77 -5.85 20.33
C GLU A 20 4.06 -4.58 21.17
N ASN A 21 4.45 -3.48 20.52
CA ASN A 21 4.79 -2.23 21.21
C ASN A 21 3.56 -1.39 21.62
N THR A 22 2.44 -1.50 20.90
CA THR A 22 1.26 -0.64 21.11
C THR A 22 0.11 -1.32 21.83
N LYS A 23 0.12 -2.66 21.91
CA LYS A 23 -0.88 -3.45 22.62
C LYS A 23 -0.22 -4.49 23.50
N THR A 24 -0.71 -4.65 24.72
CA THR A 24 -0.33 -5.76 25.58
C THR A 24 -0.80 -7.07 24.93
N LEU A 25 0.12 -7.99 24.64
CA LEU A 25 -0.18 -9.31 24.05
C LEU A 25 -1.19 -10.14 24.86
N GLU A 26 -1.40 -9.77 26.12
CA GLU A 26 -2.35 -10.36 27.06
C GLU A 26 -3.81 -9.89 26.83
N THR A 27 -4.01 -8.71 26.26
CA THR A 27 -5.33 -8.09 26.10
C THR A 27 -5.78 -7.96 24.64
N VAL A 28 -4.90 -8.26 23.68
CA VAL A 28 -5.22 -8.11 22.26
C VAL A 28 -6.13 -9.24 21.80
N ASP A 29 -7.30 -8.89 21.25
CA ASP A 29 -8.23 -9.86 20.72
C ASP A 29 -7.71 -10.44 19.40
N LEU A 30 -7.95 -11.74 19.18
CA LEU A 30 -7.47 -12.44 17.99
C LEU A 30 -8.09 -11.87 16.70
N GLN A 31 -9.36 -11.44 16.73
CA GLN A 31 -10.01 -10.83 15.57
C GLN A 31 -9.39 -9.48 15.22
N GLU A 32 -9.02 -8.68 16.22
CA GLU A 32 -8.31 -7.42 15.99
C GLU A 32 -6.97 -7.66 15.29
N VAL A 33 -6.19 -8.64 15.75
CA VAL A 33 -4.91 -8.99 15.11
C VAL A 33 -5.13 -9.46 13.67
N ILE A 34 -6.13 -10.31 13.43
CA ILE A 34 -6.46 -10.78 12.07
C ILE A 34 -6.89 -9.62 11.17
N ALA A 35 -7.69 -8.68 11.69
CA ALA A 35 -8.14 -7.51 10.94
C ALA A 35 -6.97 -6.59 10.54
N ILE A 36 -6.05 -6.33 11.48
CA ILE A 36 -4.84 -5.54 11.23
C ILE A 36 -3.96 -6.22 10.17
N LEU A 37 -3.72 -7.52 10.29
CA LEU A 37 -2.90 -8.27 9.33
C LEU A 37 -3.52 -8.29 7.93
N LYS A 38 -4.85 -8.45 7.82
CA LYS A 38 -5.57 -8.38 6.53
C LYS A 38 -5.45 -7.01 5.89
N SER A 39 -5.67 -5.93 6.66
CA SER A 39 -5.52 -4.55 6.18
C SER A 39 -4.09 -4.26 5.74
N HIS A 40 -3.09 -4.72 6.50
CA HIS A 40 -1.68 -4.55 6.15
C HIS A 40 -1.31 -5.28 4.86
N LYS A 41 -1.76 -6.54 4.69
CA LYS A 41 -1.57 -7.27 3.44
C LYS A 41 -2.21 -6.54 2.28
N GLN A 42 -3.47 -6.10 2.39
CA GLN A 42 -4.16 -5.38 1.32
C GLN A 42 -3.38 -4.14 0.86
N ARG A 43 -2.87 -3.35 1.81
CA ARG A 43 -2.02 -2.19 1.50
C ARG A 43 -0.72 -2.60 0.80
N LEU A 44 -0.06 -3.66 1.28
CA LEU A 44 1.18 -4.16 0.67
C LEU A 44 0.96 -4.57 -0.80
N GLU A 45 -0.14 -5.25 -1.11
CA GLU A 45 -0.49 -5.64 -2.49
C GLU A 45 -0.79 -4.40 -3.36
N MET A 46 -1.47 -3.38 -2.81
CA MET A 46 -1.79 -2.15 -3.55
C MET A 46 -0.54 -1.32 -3.88
N HIS A 47 0.42 -1.26 -2.95
CA HIS A 47 1.68 -0.55 -3.13
C HIS A 47 2.76 -1.36 -3.88
N SER A 48 2.54 -2.67 -4.08
CA SER A 48 3.38 -3.50 -4.94
C SER A 48 3.18 -3.20 -6.44
N VAL A 49 2.10 -2.51 -6.81
CA VAL A 49 1.92 -2.00 -8.17
C VAL A 49 2.63 -0.65 -8.25
N ASP A 50 3.87 -0.72 -8.72
CA ASP A 50 4.69 0.35 -9.29
C ASP A 50 4.04 1.74 -9.32
N THR A 51 4.05 2.39 -8.15
CA THR A 51 3.55 3.76 -8.01
C THR A 51 4.45 4.72 -8.81
N ALA A 52 5.73 4.36 -8.99
CA ALA A 52 6.68 5.11 -9.78
C ALA A 52 6.36 5.03 -11.29
N GLU A 53 6.24 3.83 -11.89
CA GLU A 53 5.94 3.73 -13.33
C GLU A 53 4.60 4.38 -13.71
N LYS A 54 3.56 4.25 -12.87
CA LYS A 54 2.27 4.94 -13.11
C LYS A 54 2.40 6.47 -13.05
N ALA A 55 3.23 7.01 -12.15
CA ALA A 55 3.43 8.45 -12.03
C ALA A 55 4.14 9.03 -13.27
N PHE A 56 5.13 8.33 -13.83
CA PHE A 56 5.83 8.76 -15.04
C PHE A 56 4.99 8.57 -16.31
N ALA A 57 4.23 7.48 -16.42
CA ALA A 57 3.35 7.25 -17.57
C ALA A 57 2.25 8.32 -17.71
N SER A 58 1.78 8.89 -16.59
CA SER A 58 0.80 9.97 -16.58
C SER A 58 1.36 11.32 -17.06
N PHE A 59 2.68 11.51 -17.03
CA PHE A 59 3.32 12.73 -17.54
C PHE A 59 3.46 12.74 -19.07
N THR A 60 3.27 11.59 -19.73
CA THR A 60 3.27 11.48 -21.19
C THR A 60 1.94 11.98 -21.78
N MET A 61 1.56 13.22 -21.46
CA MET A 61 0.48 13.91 -22.15
C MET A 61 0.94 14.33 -23.54
N ASN A 62 0.29 13.74 -24.54
CA ASN A 62 0.39 13.94 -25.97
C ASN A 62 0.60 15.41 -26.39
N ALA A 63 1.85 15.80 -26.69
CA ALA A 63 2.21 17.08 -27.30
C ALA A 63 1.82 17.14 -28.81
N LYS A 64 0.58 16.81 -29.14
CA LYS A 64 0.08 16.86 -30.53
C LYS A 64 -1.33 17.42 -30.57
N GLY A 65 -1.43 18.73 -30.72
CA GLY A 65 -2.71 19.34 -31.09
C GLY A 65 -2.96 20.78 -30.64
N GLN A 66 -2.04 21.72 -30.87
CA GLN A 66 -2.41 23.14 -30.95
C GLN A 66 -1.72 23.81 -32.13
N ASN A 67 -2.27 23.59 -33.33
CA ASN A 67 -2.17 24.55 -34.42
C ASN A 67 -3.59 24.81 -34.94
N LYS A 68 -4.21 25.87 -34.41
CA LYS A 68 -5.35 26.55 -35.03
C LYS A 68 -4.99 28.04 -35.06
N ASN A 69 -4.10 28.42 -35.98
CA ASN A 69 -4.05 29.80 -36.43
C ASN A 69 -5.07 29.98 -37.55
N THR A 70 -6.09 30.76 -37.21
CA THR A 70 -7.05 31.46 -38.06
C THR A 70 -6.34 32.25 -39.16
N SER A 71 -6.66 31.92 -40.42
CA SER A 71 -6.52 32.83 -41.56
C SER A 71 -7.78 32.71 -42.40
N GLN A 72 -8.70 33.66 -42.23
CA GLN A 72 -9.83 33.90 -43.12
C GLN A 72 -9.44 35.10 -43.99
N SER A 73 -9.44 34.91 -45.31
CA SER A 73 -9.38 35.96 -46.35
C SER A 73 -10.48 35.66 -47.36
#